data_AF-A0A7S3XVI8-F1
#
_entry.id   AF-A0A7S3XVI8-F1
#
_cell.length_a   1.000
_cell.length_b   1.000
_cell.length_c   1.000
_cell.angle_alpha   90.00
_cell.angle_beta   90.00
_cell.angle_gamma   90.00
#
_symmetry.space_group_name_H-M   'P 1'
#
loop_
_entity.id
_entity.type
_entity.pdbx_description
1 polymer ?
#
loop_
_entity_poly.entity_id
_entity_poly.type
_entity_poly.pdbx_seq_one_letter_code
_entity_poly.pdbx_strand_id
1 'polypeptide(L)'
;MKNNTSHRSNPSGTTKSVGFVDNIEESKSENEISTRQEEGTTTEEQTATEVKDSEASNSTTERVTENDKHNFLTNIKRTVSQLVERHSDQAAARKMRRQRDNALSGLRQNIIKTFFNFREICELDATRWSMILSENFELQLPATPYRAFPQSQIKNSMRRLRGIFEVIDDTSSLHAIFGGRLRERESGSGASSRKRRNRGDWRMEYDLRDADVVHQDNMSAGSWSCRFEYVRADRSVRGFRVTGMFFAKFSELNRLKVLKLSFDVHSLNEYLQECFRHGLQHFSSGVVVVHGLAGG
;
A
#
# COMPACT_ATOMS: atom_id res chain seq x y z
N MET A 1 -8.07 -41.24 43.40
CA MET A 1 -6.97 -41.42 42.43
C MET A 1 -6.39 -40.05 42.13
N LYS A 2 -5.08 -39.88 42.35
CA LYS A 2 -4.33 -38.62 42.27
C LYS A 2 -3.63 -38.55 40.90
N ASN A 3 -3.87 -37.50 40.11
CA ASN A 3 -3.07 -37.04 38.96
C ASN A 3 -3.24 -35.50 38.98
N ASN A 4 -2.35 -34.61 39.39
CA ASN A 4 -0.91 -34.36 39.21
C ASN A 4 -0.50 -33.93 37.78
N THR A 5 0.03 -32.70 37.71
CA THR A 5 0.92 -32.10 36.68
C THR A 5 0.27 -31.74 35.33
N SER A 6 0.54 -30.62 34.65
CA SER A 6 1.68 -29.69 34.69
C SER A 6 1.29 -28.33 34.11
N HIS A 7 1.70 -27.26 34.79
CA HIS A 7 1.83 -25.92 34.20
C HIS A 7 2.86 -25.95 33.07
N ARG A 8 2.58 -25.26 31.96
CA ARG A 8 3.59 -24.90 30.95
C ARG A 8 3.38 -23.44 30.56
N SER A 9 4.21 -22.58 31.13
CA SER A 9 4.37 -21.19 30.73
C SER A 9 5.15 -21.14 29.42
N ASN A 10 4.62 -20.42 28.43
CA ASN A 10 5.34 -20.14 27.19
C ASN A 10 6.17 -18.85 27.35
N PRO A 11 7.43 -18.83 26.89
CA PRO A 11 8.29 -17.65 26.97
C PRO A 11 7.90 -16.60 25.92
N SER A 12 7.86 -15.35 26.36
CA SER A 12 7.76 -14.16 25.52
C SER A 12 9.00 -14.05 24.63
N GLY A 13 8.83 -14.37 23.35
CA GLY A 13 9.85 -14.16 22.32
C GLY A 13 10.01 -12.67 22.03
N THR A 14 11.13 -12.11 22.48
CA THR A 14 11.67 -10.81 22.07
C THR A 14 11.93 -10.83 20.57
N THR A 15 11.10 -10.13 19.78
CA THR A 15 11.38 -9.91 18.36
C THR A 15 12.55 -8.94 18.24
N LYS A 16 13.70 -9.51 17.89
CA LYS A 16 14.93 -8.81 17.53
C LYS A 16 14.67 -7.82 16.41
N SER A 17 15.17 -6.61 16.60
CA SER A 17 15.31 -5.57 15.59
C SER A 17 16.06 -6.12 14.38
N VAL A 18 15.37 -6.14 13.23
CA VAL A 18 16.00 -6.39 11.94
C VAL A 18 16.86 -5.17 11.63
N GLY A 19 18.18 -5.37 11.64
CA GLY A 19 19.15 -4.39 11.19
C GLY A 19 18.89 -4.04 9.72
N PHE A 20 18.70 -2.77 9.46
CA PHE A 20 18.64 -2.22 8.12
C PHE A 20 20.07 -2.23 7.58
N VAL A 21 20.34 -3.16 6.67
CA VAL A 21 21.59 -3.25 5.92
C VAL A 21 21.58 -2.11 4.91
N ASP A 22 22.41 -1.10 5.14
CA ASP A 22 22.73 -0.10 4.13
C ASP A 22 23.44 -0.82 2.97
N ASN A 23 22.71 -1.00 1.86
CA ASN A 23 23.27 -1.34 0.57
C ASN A 23 24.12 -0.15 0.12
N ILE A 24 25.42 -0.21 0.42
CA ILE A 24 26.44 0.63 -0.18
C ILE A 24 26.60 0.11 -1.61
N GLU A 25 25.94 0.77 -2.56
CA GLU A 25 26.28 0.65 -3.97
C GLU A 25 27.70 1.19 -4.15
N GLU A 26 28.64 0.25 -4.22
CA GLU A 26 30.04 0.44 -4.53
C GLU A 26 30.17 0.91 -5.99
N SER A 27 29.98 2.20 -6.23
CA SER A 27 30.33 2.83 -7.50
C SER A 27 31.84 2.82 -7.66
N LYS A 28 32.33 1.81 -8.38
CA LYS A 28 33.71 1.70 -8.90
C LYS A 28 34.03 2.93 -9.76
N SER A 29 34.75 3.89 -9.20
CA SER A 29 35.46 4.89 -9.99
C SER A 29 36.84 4.32 -10.34
N GLU A 30 36.98 3.90 -11.59
CA GLU A 30 38.25 3.57 -12.22
C GLU A 30 39.11 4.86 -12.23
N ASN A 31 40.17 4.88 -11.44
CA ASN A 31 41.15 5.95 -11.41
C ASN A 31 42.39 5.40 -12.14
N GLU A 32 42.53 5.74 -13.42
CA GLU A 32 43.70 5.39 -14.23
C GLU A 32 44.93 6.12 -13.71
N ILE A 33 45.79 5.38 -13.00
CA ILE A 33 47.14 5.82 -12.63
C ILE A 33 48.04 5.63 -13.86
N SER A 34 48.18 6.70 -14.63
CA SER A 34 49.17 6.77 -15.72
C SER A 34 50.58 6.81 -15.12
N THR A 35 51.24 5.66 -15.17
CA THR A 35 52.63 5.46 -14.74
C THR A 35 53.53 5.74 -15.94
N ARG A 36 54.22 6.88 -15.96
CA ARG A 36 55.18 7.22 -17.01
C ARG A 36 56.59 6.85 -16.53
N GLN A 37 57.15 5.84 -17.18
CA GLN A 37 58.53 5.39 -17.04
C GLN A 37 59.49 6.48 -17.53
N GLU A 38 60.50 6.78 -16.72
CA GLU A 38 61.71 7.48 -17.14
C GLU A 38 62.77 6.43 -17.53
N GLU A 39 63.16 6.42 -18.80
CA GLU A 39 64.36 5.74 -19.27
C GLU A 39 65.55 6.68 -19.12
N GLY A 40 66.56 6.22 -18.39
CA GLY A 40 67.85 6.87 -18.29
C GLY A 40 68.68 6.68 -19.56
N THR A 41 69.42 7.73 -19.93
CA THR A 41 70.60 7.60 -20.78
C THR A 41 71.68 8.49 -20.20
N THR A 42 72.77 7.85 -19.75
CA THR A 42 73.98 8.44 -19.19
C THR A 42 74.81 9.10 -20.28
N THR A 43 75.32 10.30 -20.02
CA THR A 43 76.59 10.75 -20.58
C THR A 43 77.28 11.64 -19.55
N GLU A 44 78.42 11.16 -19.07
CA GLU A 44 79.36 11.90 -18.23
C GLU A 44 80.01 13.04 -19.01
N GLU A 45 80.68 13.92 -18.26
CA GLU A 45 81.67 14.92 -18.70
C GLU A 45 81.13 16.36 -18.78
N GLN A 46 81.23 17.09 -17.67
CA GLN A 46 82.05 18.31 -17.58
C GLN A 46 81.98 19.04 -16.22
N THR A 47 83.17 19.17 -15.64
CA THR A 47 83.69 20.35 -14.92
C THR A 47 83.06 20.83 -13.61
N ALA A 48 83.91 20.79 -12.59
CA ALA A 48 83.77 21.36 -11.27
C ALA A 48 83.53 22.89 -11.28
N THR A 49 82.26 23.29 -11.24
CA THR A 49 81.81 24.61 -10.75
C THR A 49 80.48 24.53 -9.96
N GLU A 50 80.02 23.34 -9.58
CA GLU A 50 78.60 23.08 -9.25
C GLU A 50 78.36 22.62 -7.79
N VAL A 51 79.18 23.07 -6.84
CA VAL A 51 79.01 22.70 -5.41
C VAL A 51 78.26 23.78 -4.61
N LYS A 52 78.00 24.95 -5.19
CA LYS A 52 77.17 26.01 -4.56
C LYS A 52 75.75 26.13 -5.12
N ASP A 53 75.47 25.56 -6.29
CA ASP A 53 74.14 25.60 -6.92
C ASP A 53 73.29 24.34 -6.63
N SER A 54 73.92 23.27 -6.11
CA SER A 54 73.27 22.01 -5.73
C SER A 54 72.55 22.07 -4.39
N GLU A 55 73.03 22.85 -3.41
CA GLU A 55 72.29 23.14 -2.17
C GLU A 55 71.05 24.02 -2.42
N ALA A 56 71.14 24.97 -3.36
CA ALA A 56 70.00 25.78 -3.78
C ALA A 56 68.96 24.93 -4.53
N SER A 57 69.39 23.99 -5.37
CA SER A 57 68.50 23.06 -6.09
C SER A 57 67.81 22.06 -5.15
N ASN A 58 68.53 21.45 -4.20
CA ASN A 58 67.92 20.52 -3.22
C ASN A 58 66.89 21.22 -2.31
N SER A 59 67.17 22.46 -1.89
CA SER A 59 66.24 23.33 -1.15
C SER A 59 64.96 23.64 -1.94
N THR A 60 65.06 23.79 -3.26
CA THR A 60 63.87 23.99 -4.11
C THR A 60 63.05 22.71 -4.30
N THR A 61 63.68 21.54 -4.46
CA THR A 61 62.96 20.26 -4.58
C THR A 61 62.26 19.85 -3.28
N GLU A 62 62.87 20.08 -2.11
CA GLU A 62 62.21 19.81 -0.82
C GLU A 62 60.96 20.68 -0.64
N ARG A 63 61.04 21.99 -0.95
CA ARG A 63 59.90 22.91 -0.89
C ARG A 63 58.78 22.56 -1.87
N VAL A 64 59.12 22.08 -3.07
CA VAL A 64 58.11 21.59 -4.03
C VAL A 64 57.37 20.39 -3.45
N THR A 65 58.06 19.43 -2.82
CA THR A 65 57.39 18.27 -2.18
C THR A 65 56.55 18.64 -0.96
N GLU A 66 56.95 19.64 -0.17
CA GLU A 66 56.14 20.15 0.95
C GLU A 66 54.88 20.85 0.47
N ASN A 67 55.00 21.66 -0.59
CA ASN A 67 53.86 22.33 -1.21
C ASN A 67 52.87 21.31 -1.81
N ASP A 68 53.38 20.25 -2.44
CA ASP A 68 52.55 19.17 -2.99
C ASP A 68 51.83 18.38 -1.90
N LYS A 69 52.52 18.05 -0.81
CA LYS A 69 51.92 17.42 0.38
C LYS A 69 50.85 18.32 0.99
N HIS A 70 51.11 19.62 1.09
CA HIS A 70 50.15 20.60 1.59
C HIS A 70 48.91 20.70 0.69
N ASN A 71 49.09 20.74 -0.63
CA ASN A 71 48.01 20.76 -1.60
C ASN A 71 47.18 19.47 -1.54
N PHE A 72 47.83 18.31 -1.47
CA PHE A 72 47.15 17.03 -1.33
C PHE A 72 46.31 16.96 -0.05
N LEU A 73 46.89 17.35 1.09
CA LEU A 73 46.19 17.38 2.38
C LEU A 73 45.01 18.37 2.35
N THR A 74 45.17 19.51 1.70
CA THR A 74 44.10 20.50 1.50
C THR A 74 42.99 19.97 0.60
N ASN A 75 43.35 19.24 -0.47
CA ASN A 75 42.39 18.58 -1.37
C ASN A 75 41.61 17.45 -0.66
N ILE A 76 42.28 16.64 0.16
CA ILE A 76 41.59 15.63 0.99
C ILE A 76 40.63 16.32 1.96
N LYS A 77 41.08 17.34 2.70
CA LYS A 77 40.22 18.08 3.63
C LYS A 77 39.00 18.65 2.91
N ARG A 78 39.20 19.26 1.74
CA ARG A 78 38.11 19.77 0.89
C ARG A 78 37.15 18.65 0.49
N THR A 79 37.66 17.51 0.04
CA THR A 79 36.84 16.38 -0.41
C THR A 79 36.03 15.76 0.74
N VAL A 80 36.66 15.60 1.91
CA VAL A 80 35.99 15.13 3.12
C VAL A 80 34.89 16.11 3.54
N SER A 81 35.17 17.41 3.58
CA SER A 81 34.16 18.42 3.89
C SER A 81 32.99 18.38 2.88
N GLN A 82 33.27 18.24 1.58
CA GLN A 82 32.24 18.11 0.55
C GLN A 82 31.40 16.84 0.70
N LEU A 83 32.02 15.71 1.08
CA LEU A 83 31.29 14.46 1.31
C LEU A 83 30.39 14.54 2.54
N VAL A 84 30.88 15.16 3.63
CA VAL A 84 30.10 15.38 4.85
C VAL A 84 28.90 16.28 4.57
N GLU A 85 29.11 17.37 3.82
CA GLU A 85 28.05 18.28 3.40
C GLU A 85 26.99 17.57 2.54
N ARG A 86 27.41 16.83 1.51
CA ARG A 86 26.50 16.03 0.66
C ARG A 86 25.71 15.00 1.46
N HIS A 87 26.34 14.32 2.42
CA HIS A 87 25.67 13.33 3.25
C HIS A 87 24.64 14.01 4.18
N SER A 88 24.99 15.16 4.76
CA SER A 88 24.07 15.99 5.56
C SER A 88 22.85 16.43 4.73
N ASP A 89 23.09 16.94 3.52
CA ASP A 89 22.03 17.36 2.59
C ASP A 89 21.13 16.19 2.18
N GLN A 90 21.72 15.03 1.89
CA GLN A 90 20.98 13.81 1.55
C GLN A 90 20.14 13.32 2.74
N ALA A 91 20.68 13.37 3.97
CA ALA A 91 19.95 13.01 5.18
C ALA A 91 18.78 13.97 5.43
N ALA A 92 18.99 15.28 5.24
CA ALA A 92 17.94 16.30 5.35
C ALA A 92 16.83 16.08 4.30
N ALA A 93 17.19 15.82 3.04
CA ALA A 93 16.25 15.52 1.96
C ALA A 93 15.45 14.24 2.25
N ARG A 94 16.10 13.17 2.74
CA ARG A 94 15.44 11.92 3.16
C ARG A 94 14.45 12.17 4.30
N LYS A 95 14.82 12.98 5.29
CA LYS A 95 13.95 13.34 6.42
C LYS A 95 12.71 14.10 5.93
N MET A 96 12.88 15.12 5.08
CA MET A 96 11.76 15.87 4.52
C MET A 96 10.82 15.00 3.68
N ARG A 97 11.39 14.11 2.84
CA ARG A 97 10.61 13.14 2.06
C ARG A 97 9.78 12.23 2.98
N ARG A 98 10.38 11.63 4.00
CA ARG A 98 9.68 10.78 4.98
C ARG A 98 8.55 11.52 5.70
N GLN A 99 8.76 12.78 6.08
CA GLN A 99 7.72 13.58 6.73
C GLN A 99 6.52 13.81 5.80
N ARG A 100 6.78 14.14 4.53
CA ARG A 100 5.73 14.28 3.51
C ARG A 100 4.99 12.96 3.28
N ASP A 101 5.73 11.86 3.15
CA ASP A 101 5.15 10.53 2.90
C ASP A 101 4.27 10.08 4.08
N ASN A 102 4.69 10.34 5.32
CA ASN A 102 3.90 10.04 6.51
C ASN A 102 2.59 10.86 6.56
N ALA A 103 2.65 12.15 6.23
CA ALA A 103 1.45 13.01 6.19
C ALA A 103 0.45 12.52 5.12
N LEU A 104 0.94 12.13 3.95
CA LEU A 104 0.12 11.60 2.87
C LEU A 104 -0.44 10.21 3.17
N SER A 105 0.30 9.38 3.90
CA SER A 105 -0.11 8.03 4.29
C SER A 105 -1.40 8.07 5.13
N GLY A 106 -1.46 8.92 6.15
CA GLY A 106 -2.65 9.08 6.99
C GLY A 106 -3.88 9.55 6.20
N LEU A 107 -3.70 10.52 5.28
CA LEU A 107 -4.78 10.97 4.38
C LEU A 107 -5.32 9.83 3.52
N ARG A 108 -4.43 9.07 2.88
CA ARG A 108 -4.79 7.98 1.97
C ARG A 108 -5.46 6.82 2.69
N GLN A 109 -5.00 6.52 3.90
CA GLN A 109 -5.64 5.56 4.78
C GLN A 109 -7.07 5.99 5.12
N ASN A 110 -7.28 7.26 5.46
CA ASN A 110 -8.63 7.79 5.71
C ASN A 110 -9.53 7.71 4.47
N ILE A 111 -8.97 7.92 3.27
CA ILE A 111 -9.70 7.75 2.00
C ILE A 111 -10.15 6.29 1.81
N ILE A 112 -9.27 5.31 2.08
CA ILE A 112 -9.61 3.89 2.01
C ILE A 112 -10.68 3.53 3.05
N LYS A 113 -10.55 3.99 4.30
CA LYS A 113 -11.57 3.81 5.34
C LYS A 113 -12.91 4.40 4.91
N THR A 114 -12.89 5.61 4.35
CA THR A 114 -14.10 6.29 3.85
C THR A 114 -14.74 5.49 2.70
N PHE A 115 -13.94 4.94 1.79
CA PHE A 115 -14.42 4.07 0.73
C PHE A 115 -15.18 2.85 1.29
N PHE A 116 -14.59 2.15 2.26
CA PHE A 116 -15.23 0.99 2.89
C PHE A 116 -16.47 1.38 3.69
N ASN A 117 -16.44 2.50 4.42
CA ASN A 117 -17.60 3.04 5.12
C ASN A 117 -18.74 3.39 4.15
N PHE A 118 -18.46 3.98 2.99
CA PHE A 118 -19.49 4.23 1.97
C PHE A 118 -20.12 2.94 1.46
N ARG A 119 -19.33 1.87 1.30
CA ARG A 119 -19.89 0.55 0.99
C ARG A 119 -20.71 0.00 2.16
N GLU A 120 -20.25 0.18 3.40
CA GLU A 120 -20.94 -0.24 4.63
C GLU A 120 -22.36 0.33 4.72
N ILE A 121 -22.50 1.64 4.55
CA ILE A 121 -23.76 2.36 4.74
C ILE A 121 -24.64 2.42 3.48
N CYS A 122 -24.22 1.77 2.39
CA CYS A 122 -24.87 1.86 1.07
C CYS A 122 -24.98 3.30 0.55
N GLU A 123 -23.88 4.06 0.56
CA GLU A 123 -23.88 5.43 0.04
C GLU A 123 -24.16 5.45 -1.47
N LEU A 124 -25.18 6.22 -1.88
CA LEU A 124 -25.62 6.32 -3.27
C LEU A 124 -25.37 7.71 -3.88
N ASP A 125 -24.94 8.70 -3.09
CA ASP A 125 -24.65 10.04 -3.57
C ASP A 125 -23.31 10.08 -4.33
N ALA A 126 -23.40 10.21 -5.66
CA ALA A 126 -22.24 10.34 -6.54
C ALA A 126 -21.33 11.52 -6.17
N THR A 127 -21.88 12.59 -5.60
CA THR A 127 -21.10 13.76 -5.17
C THR A 127 -20.15 13.38 -4.04
N ARG A 128 -20.62 12.61 -3.05
CA ARG A 128 -19.79 12.09 -1.94
C ARG A 128 -18.71 11.16 -2.45
N TRP A 129 -19.05 10.24 -3.35
CA TRP A 129 -18.08 9.37 -3.99
C TRP A 129 -17.01 10.14 -4.77
N SER A 130 -17.38 11.21 -5.48
CA SER A 130 -16.45 12.04 -6.26
C SER A 130 -15.40 12.79 -5.41
N MET A 131 -15.65 12.97 -4.11
CA MET A 131 -14.70 13.58 -3.20
C MET A 131 -13.48 12.67 -2.97
N ILE A 132 -13.70 11.34 -2.94
CA ILE A 132 -12.66 10.35 -2.64
C ILE A 132 -12.16 9.59 -3.88
N LEU A 133 -12.99 9.46 -4.92
CA LEU A 133 -12.67 8.75 -6.16
C LEU A 133 -12.21 9.71 -7.26
N SER A 134 -11.25 9.28 -8.07
CA SER A 134 -10.94 9.96 -9.33
C SER A 134 -12.02 9.70 -10.37
N GLU A 135 -12.18 10.58 -11.36
CA GLU A 135 -13.14 10.39 -12.47
C GLU A 135 -12.94 9.06 -13.22
N ASN A 136 -11.68 8.69 -13.47
CA ASN A 136 -11.28 7.43 -14.11
C ASN A 136 -11.01 6.32 -13.09
N PHE A 137 -11.76 6.27 -11.99
CA PHE A 137 -11.57 5.26 -10.96
C PHE A 137 -11.87 3.85 -11.49
N GLU A 138 -11.04 2.86 -11.12
CA GLU A 138 -11.25 1.45 -11.42
C GLU A 138 -11.28 0.61 -10.13
N LEU A 139 -12.40 -0.07 -9.88
CA LEU A 139 -12.53 -1.07 -8.82
C LEU A 139 -12.41 -2.47 -9.41
N GLN A 140 -11.46 -3.26 -8.92
CA GLN A 140 -11.24 -4.65 -9.32
C GLN A 140 -11.60 -5.59 -8.19
N LEU A 141 -12.48 -6.54 -8.46
CA LEU A 141 -12.97 -7.55 -7.52
C LEU A 141 -12.81 -8.93 -8.15
N PRO A 142 -12.63 -10.00 -7.37
CA PRO A 142 -12.78 -11.36 -7.90
C PRO A 142 -14.19 -11.53 -8.50
N ALA A 143 -14.31 -12.26 -9.61
CA ALA A 143 -15.61 -12.62 -10.15
C ALA A 143 -16.32 -13.58 -9.17
N THR A 144 -17.57 -13.27 -8.80
CA THR A 144 -18.31 -14.01 -7.76
C THR A 144 -19.51 -14.76 -8.35
N PRO A 145 -19.71 -16.05 -8.05
CA PRO A 145 -20.82 -16.82 -8.63
C PRO A 145 -22.20 -16.43 -8.09
N TYR A 146 -22.24 -15.76 -6.93
CA TYR A 146 -23.49 -15.38 -6.24
C TYR A 146 -24.04 -14.00 -6.65
N ARG A 147 -23.40 -13.31 -7.61
CA ARG A 147 -23.86 -12.00 -8.13
C ARG A 147 -23.92 -12.03 -9.65
N ALA A 148 -24.98 -11.47 -10.21
CA ALA A 148 -25.06 -11.22 -11.64
C ALA A 148 -24.26 -9.96 -11.99
N PHE A 149 -23.49 -10.04 -13.07
CA PHE A 149 -22.81 -8.89 -13.68
C PHE A 149 -22.66 -9.10 -15.19
N PRO A 150 -22.61 -8.01 -15.98
CA PRO A 150 -22.34 -8.09 -17.41
C PRO A 150 -21.00 -8.76 -17.72
N GLN A 151 -20.94 -9.58 -18.77
CA GLN A 151 -19.69 -10.22 -19.20
C GLN A 151 -18.61 -9.20 -19.61
N SER A 152 -19.02 -8.01 -20.08
CA SER A 152 -18.12 -6.90 -20.41
C SER A 152 -17.29 -6.40 -19.22
N GLN A 153 -17.75 -6.65 -17.98
CA GLN A 153 -17.02 -6.31 -16.76
C GLN A 153 -15.97 -7.36 -16.37
N ILE A 154 -15.94 -8.53 -17.02
CA ILE A 154 -15.04 -9.62 -16.65
C ILE A 154 -13.79 -9.59 -17.52
N LYS A 155 -12.61 -9.54 -16.90
CA LYS A 155 -11.32 -9.67 -17.57
C LYS A 155 -10.35 -10.46 -16.70
N ASN A 156 -9.82 -11.58 -17.23
CA ASN A 156 -8.87 -12.46 -16.55
C ASN A 156 -9.39 -12.93 -15.17
N SER A 157 -10.63 -13.42 -15.11
CA SER A 157 -11.31 -13.87 -13.88
C SER A 157 -11.52 -12.80 -12.80
N MET A 158 -11.27 -11.53 -13.13
CA MET A 158 -11.55 -10.39 -12.27
C MET A 158 -12.69 -9.57 -12.86
N ARG A 159 -13.62 -9.16 -12.01
CA ARG A 159 -14.62 -8.15 -12.34
C ARG A 159 -14.00 -6.76 -12.20
N ARG A 160 -14.19 -5.90 -13.20
CA ARG A 160 -13.69 -4.54 -13.25
C ARG A 160 -14.86 -3.59 -13.37
N LEU A 161 -14.89 -2.60 -12.48
CA LEU A 161 -15.90 -1.55 -12.44
C LEU A 161 -15.22 -0.22 -12.72
N ARG A 162 -15.75 0.56 -13.65
CA ARG A 162 -15.17 1.82 -14.11
C ARG A 162 -16.07 3.00 -13.77
N GLY A 163 -15.48 4.00 -13.14
CA GLY A 163 -16.19 5.22 -12.73
C GLY A 163 -17.03 5.03 -11.47
N ILE A 164 -17.68 6.12 -11.07
CA ILE A 164 -18.41 6.22 -9.80
C ILE A 164 -19.74 5.45 -9.86
N PHE A 165 -20.46 5.52 -10.97
CA PHE A 165 -21.79 4.90 -11.09
C PHE A 165 -21.75 3.37 -10.97
N GLU A 166 -20.78 2.72 -11.62
CA GLU A 166 -20.63 1.26 -11.52
C GLU A 166 -20.30 0.80 -10.09
N VAL A 167 -19.62 1.64 -9.30
CA VAL A 167 -19.31 1.36 -7.88
C VAL A 167 -20.55 1.54 -7.01
N ILE A 168 -21.39 2.53 -7.30
CA ILE A 168 -22.68 2.73 -6.63
C ILE A 168 -23.60 1.54 -6.91
N ASP A 169 -23.70 1.11 -8.18
CA ASP A 169 -24.50 -0.06 -8.57
C ASP A 169 -23.97 -1.34 -7.92
N ASP A 170 -22.64 -1.50 -7.84
CA ASP A 170 -22.01 -2.60 -7.13
C ASP A 170 -22.35 -2.60 -5.64
N THR A 171 -22.32 -1.42 -5.01
CA THR A 171 -22.63 -1.24 -3.59
C THR A 171 -24.10 -1.55 -3.32
N SER A 172 -25.00 -1.00 -4.14
CA SER A 172 -26.44 -1.25 -4.07
C SER A 172 -26.76 -2.75 -4.23
N SER A 173 -26.17 -3.42 -5.21
CA SER A 173 -26.42 -4.85 -5.42
C SER A 173 -25.77 -5.75 -4.34
N LEU A 174 -24.69 -5.31 -3.68
CA LEU A 174 -24.19 -5.99 -2.48
C LEU A 174 -25.20 -5.89 -1.33
N HIS A 175 -25.78 -4.71 -1.12
CA HIS A 175 -26.84 -4.48 -0.12
C HIS A 175 -28.18 -5.12 -0.48
N ALA A 176 -28.47 -5.37 -1.75
CA ALA A 176 -29.64 -6.17 -2.13
C ALA A 176 -29.51 -7.62 -1.61
N ILE A 177 -28.29 -8.16 -1.54
CA ILE A 177 -28.01 -9.50 -1.01
C ILE A 177 -27.90 -9.46 0.52
N PHE A 178 -27.09 -8.55 1.06
CA PHE A 178 -26.70 -8.56 2.46
C PHE A 178 -27.29 -7.43 3.29
N GLY A 179 -28.05 -6.51 2.72
CA GLY A 179 -28.44 -5.25 3.37
C GLY A 179 -29.90 -5.18 3.78
N GLY A 180 -30.76 -6.12 3.34
CA GLY A 180 -32.15 -6.35 3.80
C GLY A 180 -33.16 -5.18 3.72
N ARG A 181 -32.68 -3.95 3.55
CA ARG A 181 -33.39 -2.69 3.52
C ARG A 181 -32.57 -1.73 2.65
N LEU A 182 -32.72 -1.80 1.33
CA LEU A 182 -32.75 -0.55 0.59
C LEU A 182 -33.86 0.25 1.29
N ARG A 183 -33.50 1.27 2.07
CA ARG A 183 -34.44 2.10 2.84
C ARG A 183 -35.53 2.51 1.88
N GLU A 184 -36.67 1.81 1.94
CA GLU A 184 -37.85 2.14 1.16
C GLU A 184 -38.29 3.48 1.73
N ARG A 185 -37.82 4.53 1.07
CA ARG A 185 -37.92 5.92 1.48
C ARG A 185 -39.39 6.25 1.46
N GLU A 186 -40.02 6.14 2.63
CA GLU A 186 -41.22 6.86 3.04
C GLU A 186 -42.34 6.94 2.00
N SER A 187 -42.53 5.89 1.21
CA SER A 187 -43.71 5.75 0.37
C SER A 187 -44.83 5.28 1.29
N GLY A 188 -45.51 6.24 1.90
CA GLY A 188 -46.55 6.10 2.92
C GLY A 188 -47.78 5.30 2.48
N SER A 189 -47.60 4.02 2.15
CA SER A 189 -48.69 3.07 1.96
C SER A 189 -48.74 2.13 3.15
N GLY A 190 -49.87 2.11 3.84
CA GLY A 190 -50.15 1.39 5.09
C GLY A 190 -50.16 -0.14 4.95
N ALA A 191 -49.20 -0.73 4.24
CA ALA A 191 -49.07 -2.18 4.10
C ALA A 191 -48.57 -2.81 5.41
N SER A 192 -49.52 -3.19 6.26
CA SER A 192 -49.45 -4.16 7.37
C SER A 192 -48.11 -4.23 8.15
N SER A 193 -47.99 -3.35 9.15
CA SER A 193 -46.90 -3.30 10.14
C SER A 193 -46.61 -4.63 10.88
N ARG A 194 -47.50 -5.63 10.79
CA ARG A 194 -47.34 -6.95 11.44
C ARG A 194 -46.39 -7.91 10.72
N LYS A 195 -46.23 -7.85 9.40
CA LYS A 195 -45.33 -8.79 8.67
C LYS A 195 -43.85 -8.36 8.68
N ARG A 196 -43.58 -7.10 9.06
CA ARG A 196 -42.22 -6.53 9.17
C ARG A 196 -41.48 -6.93 10.45
N ARG A 197 -42.16 -7.36 11.52
CA ARG A 197 -41.54 -7.64 12.83
C ARG A 197 -40.70 -8.92 12.89
N ASN A 198 -40.88 -9.85 11.96
CA ASN A 198 -40.17 -11.15 11.97
C ASN A 198 -39.03 -11.26 10.95
N ARG A 199 -38.77 -10.23 10.14
CA ARG A 199 -37.60 -10.24 9.25
C ARG A 199 -36.39 -9.74 10.03
N GLY A 200 -35.41 -10.62 10.24
CA GLY A 200 -34.12 -10.22 10.77
C GLY A 200 -33.43 -9.18 9.89
N ASP A 201 -32.48 -8.47 10.49
CA ASP A 201 -31.75 -7.36 9.89
C ASP A 201 -30.30 -7.79 9.65
N TRP A 202 -29.80 -7.56 8.43
CA TRP A 202 -28.40 -7.82 8.16
C TRP A 202 -27.58 -6.55 8.35
N ARG A 203 -26.38 -6.71 8.91
CA ARG A 203 -25.40 -5.65 9.12
C ARG A 203 -24.11 -6.06 8.42
N MET A 204 -23.51 -5.08 7.76
CA MET A 204 -22.18 -5.18 7.18
C MET A 204 -21.29 -4.23 7.95
N GLU A 205 -20.07 -4.64 8.28
CA GLU A 205 -19.08 -3.81 8.97
C GLU A 205 -17.70 -4.07 8.36
N TYR A 206 -17.03 -3.03 7.89
CA TYR A 206 -15.67 -3.13 7.39
C TYR A 206 -14.66 -2.76 8.47
N ASP A 207 -13.64 -3.60 8.61
CA ASP A 207 -12.51 -3.37 9.51
C ASP A 207 -11.22 -3.31 8.68
N LEU A 208 -10.52 -2.19 8.81
CA LEU A 208 -9.22 -1.93 8.20
C LEU A 208 -8.20 -1.78 9.32
N ARG A 209 -7.27 -2.72 9.43
CA ARG A 209 -6.25 -2.69 10.47
C ARG A 209 -5.14 -1.73 10.08
N ASP A 210 -5.00 -0.65 10.86
CA ASP A 210 -4.02 0.39 10.58
C ASP A 210 -2.57 -0.13 10.62
N ALA A 211 -2.29 -1.12 11.46
CA ALA A 211 -0.98 -1.75 11.56
C ALA A 211 -0.58 -2.55 10.31
N ASP A 212 -1.55 -2.94 9.47
CA ASP A 212 -1.32 -3.84 8.34
C ASP A 212 -1.22 -3.07 7.00
N VAL A 213 -1.33 -1.74 7.01
CA VAL A 213 -1.28 -0.92 5.79
C VAL A 213 0.13 -0.44 5.50
N VAL A 214 0.66 -0.86 4.36
CA VAL A 214 1.94 -0.42 3.83
C VAL A 214 1.72 0.63 2.76
N HIS A 215 2.43 1.74 2.85
CA HIS A 215 2.40 2.83 1.88
C HIS A 215 3.73 2.93 1.14
N GLN A 216 3.65 3.05 -0.19
CA GLN A 216 4.82 3.30 -1.03
C GLN A 216 4.44 4.27 -2.16
N ASP A 217 5.05 5.46 -2.15
CA ASP A 217 4.87 6.54 -3.13
C ASP A 217 3.41 6.99 -3.33
N ASN A 218 2.68 6.43 -4.29
CA ASN A 218 1.25 6.69 -4.54
C ASN A 218 0.39 5.42 -4.45
N MET A 219 0.90 4.41 -3.75
CA MET A 219 0.27 3.12 -3.58
C MET A 219 0.11 2.80 -2.10
N SER A 220 -0.94 2.06 -1.80
CA SER A 220 -1.17 1.46 -0.48
C SER A 220 -1.60 0.03 -0.65
N ALA A 221 -1.14 -0.86 0.22
CA ALA A 221 -1.60 -2.24 0.27
C ALA A 221 -1.83 -2.64 1.72
N GLY A 222 -2.75 -3.56 1.97
CA GLY A 222 -3.00 -4.04 3.33
C GLY A 222 -4.08 -5.09 3.38
N SER A 223 -4.38 -5.54 4.61
CA SER A 223 -5.47 -6.46 4.88
C SER A 223 -6.78 -5.68 5.11
N TRP A 224 -7.90 -6.29 4.76
CA TRP A 224 -9.23 -5.81 5.15
C TRP A 224 -10.06 -6.99 5.62
N SER A 225 -11.05 -6.73 6.46
CA SER A 225 -12.09 -7.70 6.74
C SER A 225 -13.47 -7.06 6.69
N CYS A 226 -14.44 -7.83 6.26
CA CYS A 226 -15.83 -7.44 6.25
C CYS A 226 -16.62 -8.47 7.04
N ARG A 227 -17.30 -8.00 8.08
CA ARG A 227 -18.20 -8.82 8.88
C ARG A 227 -19.62 -8.66 8.37
N PHE A 228 -20.31 -9.77 8.26
CA PHE A 228 -21.73 -9.82 7.93
C PHE A 228 -22.45 -10.47 9.10
N GLU A 229 -23.40 -9.74 9.71
CA GLU A 229 -24.16 -10.20 10.86
C GLU A 229 -25.66 -10.11 10.57
N TYR A 230 -26.35 -11.24 10.62
CA TYR A 230 -27.80 -11.34 10.61
C TYR A 230 -28.34 -11.37 12.04
N VAL A 231 -29.09 -10.33 12.39
CA VAL A 231 -29.78 -10.20 13.67
C VAL A 231 -31.21 -10.67 13.50
N ARG A 232 -31.56 -11.81 14.09
CA ARG A 232 -32.94 -12.34 14.08
C ARG A 232 -33.87 -11.55 14.98
N ALA A 233 -35.18 -11.76 14.82
CA ALA A 233 -36.21 -11.14 15.66
C ALA A 233 -36.08 -11.54 17.15
N ASP A 234 -35.53 -12.72 17.43
CA ASP A 234 -35.20 -13.21 18.78
C ASP A 234 -33.89 -12.64 19.34
N ARG A 235 -33.25 -11.71 18.62
CA ARG A 235 -31.93 -11.11 18.90
C ARG A 235 -30.75 -12.09 18.83
N SER A 236 -30.95 -13.32 18.35
CA SER A 236 -29.80 -14.17 18.02
C SER A 236 -29.06 -13.59 16.82
N VAL A 237 -27.72 -13.55 16.92
CA VAL A 237 -26.85 -13.05 15.87
C VAL A 237 -26.18 -14.24 15.21
N ARG A 238 -26.29 -14.32 13.89
CA ARG A 238 -25.50 -15.24 13.05
C ARG A 238 -24.67 -14.42 12.11
N GLY A 239 -23.42 -14.77 11.92
CA GLY A 239 -22.59 -14.01 11.00
C GLY A 239 -21.41 -14.78 10.50
N PHE A 240 -20.72 -14.15 9.56
CA PHE A 240 -19.46 -14.60 9.02
C PHE A 240 -18.55 -13.42 8.75
N ARG A 241 -17.29 -13.73 8.53
CA ARG A 241 -16.27 -12.75 8.21
C ARG A 241 -15.60 -13.14 6.91
N VAL A 242 -15.53 -12.19 5.99
CA VAL A 242 -14.68 -12.26 4.81
C VAL A 242 -13.42 -11.49 5.13
N THR A 243 -12.26 -12.08 4.84
CA THR A 243 -10.97 -11.42 4.96
C THR A 243 -10.30 -11.40 3.61
N GLY A 244 -9.49 -10.39 3.38
CA GLY A 244 -8.87 -10.19 2.09
C GLY A 244 -7.71 -9.21 2.13
N MET A 245 -7.08 -9.05 0.97
CA MET A 245 -6.06 -8.04 0.75
C MET A 245 -6.60 -6.98 -0.21
N PHE A 246 -6.16 -5.74 -0.03
CA PHE A 246 -6.41 -4.68 -0.97
C PHE A 246 -5.09 -4.11 -1.51
N PHE A 247 -5.17 -3.57 -2.73
CA PHE A 247 -4.15 -2.75 -3.34
C PHE A 247 -4.81 -1.49 -3.89
N ALA A 248 -4.33 -0.33 -3.49
CA ALA A 248 -4.87 0.98 -3.83
C ALA A 248 -3.80 1.81 -4.54
N LYS A 249 -4.18 2.52 -5.59
CA LYS A 249 -3.36 3.54 -6.26
C LYS A 249 -4.07 4.88 -6.22
N PHE A 250 -3.32 5.92 -5.91
CA PHE A 250 -3.82 7.28 -5.75
C PHE A 250 -3.38 8.17 -6.92
N SER A 251 -4.22 9.15 -7.26
CA SER A 251 -3.85 10.25 -8.14
C SER A 251 -2.93 11.24 -7.41
N GLU A 252 -2.39 12.20 -8.16
CA GLU A 252 -1.59 13.31 -7.60
C GLU A 252 -2.40 14.20 -6.66
N LEU A 253 -3.72 14.29 -6.88
CA LEU A 253 -4.68 14.94 -5.99
C LEU A 253 -5.07 14.06 -4.78
N ASN A 254 -4.35 12.96 -4.55
CA ASN A 254 -4.61 11.95 -3.52
C ASN A 254 -6.01 11.32 -3.58
N ARG A 255 -6.68 11.33 -4.73
CA ARG A 255 -7.94 10.60 -4.92
C ARG A 255 -7.67 9.16 -5.32
N LEU A 256 -8.56 8.25 -4.96
CA LEU A 256 -8.44 6.84 -5.29
C LEU A 256 -8.62 6.66 -6.81
N LYS A 257 -7.60 6.13 -7.48
CA LYS A 257 -7.58 5.87 -8.92
C LYS A 257 -7.83 4.41 -9.24
N VAL A 258 -7.23 3.51 -8.47
CA VAL A 258 -7.46 2.06 -8.60
C VAL A 258 -7.62 1.47 -7.22
N LEU A 259 -8.60 0.60 -7.04
CA LEU A 259 -8.70 -0.25 -5.86
C LEU A 259 -8.93 -1.69 -6.32
N LYS A 260 -8.00 -2.57 -5.97
CA LYS A 260 -8.13 -4.01 -6.20
C LYS A 260 -8.36 -4.69 -4.87
N LEU A 261 -9.50 -5.36 -4.72
CA LEU A 261 -9.76 -6.25 -3.60
C LEU A 261 -9.50 -7.69 -4.03
N SER A 262 -9.03 -8.49 -3.09
CA SER A 262 -8.83 -9.93 -3.24
C SER A 262 -9.29 -10.60 -1.97
N PHE A 263 -10.02 -11.70 -2.09
CA PHE A 263 -10.54 -12.50 -0.99
C PHE A 263 -10.86 -13.90 -1.51
N ASP A 264 -11.03 -14.85 -0.60
CA ASP A 264 -11.42 -16.21 -0.96
C ASP A 264 -12.92 -16.26 -1.35
N VAL A 265 -13.15 -16.32 -2.67
CA VAL A 265 -14.50 -16.43 -3.26
C VAL A 265 -15.13 -17.78 -2.94
N HIS A 266 -14.32 -18.83 -2.84
CA HIS A 266 -14.82 -20.19 -2.64
C HIS A 266 -15.38 -20.34 -1.23
N SER A 267 -14.59 -19.98 -0.21
CA SER A 267 -15.04 -19.98 1.18
C SER A 267 -16.31 -19.16 1.39
N LEU A 268 -16.41 -17.99 0.76
CA LEU A 268 -17.62 -17.16 0.82
C LEU A 268 -18.82 -17.83 0.13
N ASN A 269 -18.62 -18.40 -1.05
CA ASN A 269 -19.69 -19.08 -1.77
C ASN A 269 -20.20 -20.31 -1.01
N GLU A 270 -19.31 -21.13 -0.45
CA GLU A 270 -19.71 -22.28 0.37
C GLU A 270 -20.54 -21.85 1.58
N TYR A 271 -20.11 -20.79 2.27
CA TYR A 271 -20.85 -20.24 3.40
C TYR A 271 -22.24 -19.73 2.99
N LEU A 272 -22.34 -19.06 1.85
CA LEU A 272 -23.62 -18.60 1.30
C LEU A 272 -24.53 -19.78 0.97
N GLN A 273 -24.02 -20.81 0.29
CA GLN A 273 -24.78 -22.02 -0.01
C GLN A 273 -25.29 -22.71 1.26
N GLU A 274 -24.46 -22.77 2.30
CA GLU A 274 -24.85 -23.33 3.58
C GLU A 274 -25.95 -22.51 4.27
N CYS A 275 -25.84 -21.19 4.22
CA CYS A 275 -26.88 -20.27 4.68
C CYS A 275 -28.22 -20.49 3.95
N PHE A 276 -28.17 -20.70 2.63
CA PHE A 276 -29.36 -20.99 1.82
C PHE A 276 -29.98 -22.36 2.15
N ARG A 277 -29.16 -23.41 2.34
CA ARG A 277 -29.62 -24.75 2.69
C ARG A 277 -30.29 -24.81 4.05
N HIS A 278 -29.74 -24.13 5.05
CA HIS A 278 -30.26 -24.14 6.42
C HIS A 278 -31.45 -23.20 6.66
N GLY A 279 -32.15 -22.80 5.59
CA GLY A 279 -33.45 -22.18 5.73
C GLY A 279 -33.39 -20.74 6.23
N LEU A 280 -32.40 -19.95 5.80
CA LEU A 280 -32.65 -18.52 5.57
C LEU A 280 -33.65 -18.37 4.41
N GLN A 281 -34.88 -18.88 4.58
CA GLN A 281 -36.01 -18.77 3.66
C GLN A 281 -36.43 -17.31 3.44
N HIS A 282 -35.80 -16.35 4.13
CA HIS A 282 -35.96 -14.91 3.90
C HIS A 282 -35.26 -14.39 2.64
N PHE A 283 -34.43 -15.20 1.97
CA PHE A 283 -33.98 -14.92 0.60
C PHE A 283 -35.04 -15.27 -0.47
N SER A 284 -36.32 -15.38 -0.09
CA SER A 284 -37.40 -15.80 -0.97
C SER A 284 -37.47 -14.95 -2.26
N SER A 285 -37.20 -15.61 -3.37
CA SER A 285 -37.81 -15.45 -4.69
C SER A 285 -37.63 -14.14 -5.46
N GLY A 286 -36.77 -13.24 -5.01
CA GLY A 286 -36.36 -12.06 -5.77
C GLY A 286 -35.15 -12.34 -6.66
N VAL A 287 -35.15 -13.40 -7.48
CA VAL A 287 -34.27 -13.40 -8.65
C VAL A 287 -34.83 -12.30 -9.55
N VAL A 288 -34.37 -11.08 -9.35
CA VAL A 288 -34.50 -10.03 -10.36
C VAL A 288 -33.61 -10.50 -11.49
N VAL A 289 -34.19 -11.31 -12.39
CA VAL A 289 -33.70 -11.41 -13.76
C VAL A 289 -33.87 -9.99 -14.30
N VAL A 290 -32.82 -9.18 -14.16
CA VAL A 290 -32.70 -7.94 -14.92
C VAL A 290 -32.56 -8.43 -16.36
N HIS A 291 -33.70 -8.60 -17.04
CA HIS A 291 -33.71 -8.65 -18.48
C HIS A 291 -33.06 -7.33 -18.92
N GLY A 292 -31.81 -7.42 -19.37
CA GLY A 292 -31.19 -6.35 -20.12
C GLY A 292 -32.11 -6.08 -21.30
N LEU A 293 -32.84 -4.96 -21.23
CA LEU A 293 -33.48 -4.38 -22.38
C LEU A 293 -32.36 -4.05 -23.37
N ALA A 294 -32.14 -4.98 -24.30
CA ALA A 294 -31.55 -4.65 -25.57
C ALA A 294 -32.53 -3.67 -26.25
N GLY A 295 -32.11 -2.43 -26.44
CA GLY A 295 -32.89 -1.43 -27.12
C GLY A 295 -32.03 -0.24 -27.52
N GLY A 296 -31.81 -0.11 -28.84
CA GLY A 296 -31.42 1.13 -29.52
C GLY A 296 -29.95 1.32 -29.74
#